data_AF-A0A661YJG6-F1
#
_entry.id   AF-A0A661YJG6-F1
#
_cell.length_a   1.000
_cell.length_b   1.000
_cell.length_c   1.000
_cell.angle_alpha   90.00
_cell.angle_beta   90.00
_cell.angle_gamma   90.00
#
_symmetry.space_group_name_H-M   'P 1'
#
loop_
_entity.id
_entity.type
_entity.pdbx_description
1 polymer ?
#
loop_
_entity_poly.entity_id
_entity_poly.type
_entity_poly.pdbx_seq_one_letter_code
_entity_poly.pdbx_strand_id
1 'polypeptide(L)'
;MINLLLTFVFIVFVFVIGILPFRVLYFFSDIIYLVLYYIVGYRKSVVRDNIRKCFPDKSEEDIKHLIRLSYKNLSDVIVEGFKAFTMNDRQIKERHKVLNPEILNELENNKRGIIATPCHYGNWEWGALSASLFFDMPTIVLYKPLSNPYVNKFVNKNRSRTKGRLVSIYESSKIFK
;
A
#
# COMPACT_ATOMS: atom_id res chain seq x y z
N MET A 1 -21.28 13.98 14.19
CA MET A 1 -22.20 13.00 13.57
C MET A 1 -21.67 12.44 12.25
N ILE A 2 -21.34 13.28 11.25
CA ILE A 2 -20.87 12.80 9.92
C ILE A 2 -19.61 11.91 9.98
N ASN A 3 -18.61 12.28 10.78
CA ASN A 3 -17.39 11.48 10.94
C ASN A 3 -17.66 10.08 11.51
N LEU A 4 -18.63 9.95 12.41
CA LEU A 4 -19.02 8.65 12.97
C LEU A 4 -19.73 7.79 11.92
N LEU A 5 -20.66 8.37 11.17
CA LEU A 5 -21.34 7.67 10.07
C LEU A 5 -20.34 7.18 9.01
N LEU A 6 -19.43 8.05 8.56
CA LEU A 6 -18.38 7.68 7.60
C LEU A 6 -17.45 6.58 8.15
N THR A 7 -17.18 6.60 9.45
CA THR A 7 -16.39 5.55 10.10
C THR A 7 -17.14 4.23 10.12
N PHE A 8 -18.43 4.24 10.44
CA PHE A 8 -19.26 3.04 10.43
C PHE A 8 -19.30 2.43 9.03
N VAL A 9 -19.57 3.23 7.99
CA VAL A 9 -19.54 2.79 6.59
C VAL A 9 -18.18 2.21 6.22
N PHE A 10 -17.08 2.89 6.60
CA PHE A 10 -15.73 2.41 6.35
C PHE A 10 -15.45 1.05 7.02
N ILE A 11 -15.83 0.87 8.29
CA ILE A 11 -15.60 -0.39 9.02
C ILE A 11 -16.41 -1.53 8.40
N VAL A 12 -17.69 -1.29 8.09
CA VAL A 12 -18.54 -2.27 7.41
C VAL A 12 -17.94 -2.66 6.07
N PHE A 13 -17.50 -1.68 5.28
CA PHE A 13 -16.84 -1.92 4.00
C PHE A 13 -15.58 -2.77 4.15
N VAL A 14 -14.68 -2.43 5.09
CA VAL A 14 -13.47 -3.22 5.38
C VAL A 14 -13.83 -4.65 5.81
N PHE A 15 -14.85 -4.83 6.64
CA PHE A 15 -15.29 -6.15 7.07
C PHE A 15 -15.81 -7.00 5.90
N VAL A 16 -16.65 -6.42 5.03
CA VAL A 16 -17.16 -7.09 3.82
C VAL A 16 -16.01 -7.51 2.90
N ILE A 17 -15.07 -6.60 2.60
CA ILE A 17 -13.88 -6.94 1.80
C ILE A 17 -13.04 -8.02 2.50
N GLY A 18 -12.98 -7.97 3.83
CA GLY A 18 -12.20 -8.87 4.64
C GLY A 18 -12.63 -10.33 4.61
N ILE A 19 -13.93 -10.60 4.47
CA ILE A 19 -14.45 -11.98 4.37
C ILE A 19 -14.36 -12.55 2.94
N LEU A 20 -14.24 -11.71 1.91
CA LEU A 20 -14.21 -12.18 0.52
C LEU A 20 -12.87 -12.87 0.17
N PRO A 21 -12.88 -13.98 -0.58
CA PRO A 21 -11.66 -14.60 -1.08
C PRO A 21 -10.99 -13.72 -2.15
N PHE A 22 -9.67 -13.79 -2.28
CA PHE A 22 -8.90 -12.98 -3.24
C PHE A 22 -9.41 -13.07 -4.68
N ARG A 23 -9.88 -14.25 -5.13
CA ARG A 23 -10.44 -14.42 -6.48
C ARG A 23 -11.63 -13.49 -6.74
N VAL A 24 -12.50 -13.31 -5.75
CA VAL A 24 -13.65 -12.40 -5.84
C VAL A 24 -13.18 -10.94 -5.79
N LEU A 25 -12.16 -10.64 -4.96
CA LEU A 25 -11.59 -9.29 -4.92
C LEU A 25 -10.93 -8.90 -6.25
N TYR A 26 -10.22 -9.82 -6.91
CA TYR A 26 -9.65 -9.54 -8.22
C TYR A 26 -10.73 -9.36 -9.27
N PHE A 27 -11.84 -10.11 -9.23
CA PHE A 27 -12.99 -9.81 -10.10
C PHE A 27 -13.50 -8.37 -9.91
N PHE A 28 -13.60 -7.87 -8.67
CA PHE A 28 -13.94 -6.46 -8.44
C PHE A 28 -12.83 -5.51 -8.91
N SER A 29 -11.57 -5.88 -8.78
CA SER A 29 -10.44 -5.12 -9.34
C SER A 29 -10.56 -4.97 -10.87
N ASP A 30 -10.92 -6.03 -11.59
CA ASP A 30 -11.20 -5.97 -13.03
C ASP A 30 -12.29 -4.94 -13.36
N ILE A 31 -13.38 -4.92 -12.59
CA ILE A 31 -14.46 -3.92 -12.76
C ILE A 31 -13.93 -2.51 -12.48
N ILE A 32 -13.19 -2.30 -11.39
CA ILE A 32 -12.60 -1.01 -11.04
C ILE A 32 -11.66 -0.54 -12.15
N TYR A 33 -10.84 -1.43 -12.70
CA TYR A 33 -9.96 -1.16 -13.83
C TYR A 33 -10.75 -0.67 -15.03
N LEU A 34 -11.83 -1.36 -15.40
CA LEU A 34 -12.68 -0.97 -16.53
C LEU A 34 -13.30 0.41 -16.32
N VAL A 35 -13.79 0.70 -15.12
CA VAL A 35 -14.37 1.99 -14.77
C VAL A 35 -13.30 3.10 -14.82
N LEU A 36 -12.17 2.93 -14.13
CA LEU A 36 -11.12 3.94 -14.06
C LEU A 36 -10.50 4.23 -15.42
N TYR A 37 -10.24 3.18 -16.20
CA TYR A 37 -9.65 3.32 -17.52
C TYR A 37 -10.71 3.71 -18.56
N TYR A 38 -11.68 2.86 -18.88
CA TYR A 38 -12.55 3.08 -20.05
C TYR A 38 -13.65 4.13 -19.83
N ILE A 39 -14.22 4.21 -18.63
CA ILE A 39 -15.39 5.08 -18.37
C ILE A 39 -14.97 6.46 -17.90
N VAL A 40 -14.22 6.53 -16.80
CA VAL A 40 -13.82 7.80 -16.15
C VAL A 40 -12.60 8.41 -16.82
N GLY A 41 -11.66 7.58 -17.30
CA GLY A 41 -10.39 8.05 -17.86
C GLY A 41 -9.51 8.77 -16.83
N TYR A 42 -9.51 8.29 -15.57
CA TYR A 42 -8.93 8.97 -14.42
C TYR A 42 -7.44 9.31 -14.62
N ARG A 43 -7.12 10.59 -14.88
CA ARG A 43 -5.74 11.11 -15.09
C ARG A 43 -4.94 10.42 -16.22
N LYS A 44 -5.62 9.93 -17.26
CA LYS A 44 -4.97 9.21 -18.37
C LYS A 44 -3.83 9.97 -19.05
N SER A 45 -3.98 11.28 -19.26
CA SER A 45 -2.93 12.12 -19.86
C SER A 45 -1.65 12.13 -19.03
N VAL A 46 -1.78 12.37 -17.73
CA VAL A 46 -0.65 12.38 -16.78
C VAL A 46 0.06 11.02 -16.77
N VAL A 47 -0.69 9.91 -16.72
CA VAL A 47 -0.11 8.57 -16.74
C VAL A 47 0.63 8.31 -18.06
N ARG A 48 0.04 8.70 -19.20
CA ARG A 48 0.68 8.58 -20.52
C ARG A 48 1.97 9.38 -20.61
N ASP A 49 1.95 10.64 -20.17
CA ASP A 49 3.12 11.53 -20.23
C ASP A 49 4.25 11.00 -19.36
N ASN A 50 3.93 10.49 -18.16
CA ASN A 50 4.93 9.87 -17.28
C ASN A 50 5.54 8.61 -17.92
N ILE A 51 4.72 7.71 -18.48
CA ILE A 51 5.22 6.49 -19.11
C ILE A 51 6.07 6.79 -20.34
N ARG A 52 5.68 7.76 -21.18
CA ARG A 52 6.49 8.20 -22.32
C ARG A 52 7.84 8.78 -21.89
N LYS A 53 7.88 9.56 -20.80
CA LYS A 53 9.14 10.09 -20.27
C LYS A 53 10.05 8.99 -19.72
N CYS A 54 9.49 7.96 -19.09
CA CYS A 54 10.27 6.82 -18.59
C CYS A 54 10.75 5.89 -19.71
N PHE A 55 10.02 5.81 -20.83
CA PHE A 55 10.31 4.90 -21.93
C PHE A 55 10.20 5.61 -23.28
N PRO A 56 11.13 6.54 -23.58
CA PRO A 56 11.04 7.39 -24.78
C PRO A 56 11.13 6.59 -26.09
N ASP A 57 11.81 5.44 -26.07
CA ASP A 57 12.05 4.62 -27.27
C ASP A 57 10.96 3.56 -27.52
N LYS A 58 9.93 3.48 -26.68
CA LYS A 58 8.84 2.51 -26.84
C LYS A 58 7.81 2.98 -27.86
N SER A 59 7.27 2.02 -28.61
CA SER A 59 6.19 2.28 -29.56
C SER A 59 4.92 2.79 -28.85
N GLU A 60 4.06 3.50 -29.58
CA GLU A 60 2.77 3.94 -29.02
C GLU A 60 1.87 2.79 -28.56
N GLU A 61 2.00 1.62 -29.18
CA GLU A 61 1.29 0.41 -28.78
C GLU A 61 1.79 -0.10 -27.42
N ASP A 62 3.12 -0.17 -27.23
CA ASP A 62 3.73 -0.54 -25.96
C ASP A 62 3.36 0.45 -24.85
N ILE A 63 3.39 1.76 -25.14
CA ILE A 63 2.98 2.80 -24.20
C ILE A 63 1.52 2.57 -23.79
N LYS A 64 0.63 2.31 -24.75
CA LYS A 64 -0.79 2.04 -24.46
C LYS A 64 -0.97 0.77 -23.62
N HIS A 65 -0.19 -0.26 -23.89
CA HIS A 65 -0.18 -1.50 -23.12
C HIS A 65 0.27 -1.26 -21.67
N LEU A 66 1.38 -0.56 -21.46
CA LEU A 66 1.89 -0.20 -20.13
C LEU A 66 0.92 0.66 -19.33
N ILE A 67 0.24 1.61 -19.97
CA ILE A 67 -0.81 2.40 -19.31
C ILE A 67 -1.90 1.46 -18.78
N ARG A 68 -2.42 0.54 -19.62
CA ARG A 68 -3.47 -0.41 -19.20
C ARG A 68 -3.01 -1.27 -18.01
N LEU A 69 -1.77 -1.79 -18.06
CA LEU A 69 -1.19 -2.55 -16.96
C LEU A 69 -1.05 -1.71 -15.68
N SER A 70 -0.70 -0.43 -15.81
CA SER A 70 -0.62 0.50 -14.67
C SER A 70 -1.98 0.70 -13.99
N TYR A 71 -3.07 0.88 -14.77
CA TYR A 71 -4.42 0.96 -14.18
C TYR A 71 -4.86 -0.38 -13.58
N LYS A 72 -4.52 -1.51 -14.21
CA LYS A 72 -4.83 -2.82 -13.68
C LYS A 72 -4.16 -3.03 -12.31
N ASN A 73 -2.87 -2.73 -12.22
CA ASN A 73 -2.14 -2.80 -10.96
C ASN A 73 -2.67 -1.81 -9.92
N LEU A 74 -3.03 -0.57 -10.31
CA LEU A 74 -3.66 0.39 -9.40
C LEU A 74 -4.97 -0.17 -8.80
N SER A 75 -5.80 -0.80 -9.64
CA SER A 75 -7.04 -1.44 -9.18
C SER A 75 -6.78 -2.60 -8.21
N ASP A 76 -5.76 -3.42 -8.49
CA ASP A 76 -5.34 -4.51 -7.60
C ASP A 76 -4.87 -3.96 -6.25
N VAL A 77 -4.02 -2.93 -6.25
CA VAL A 77 -3.51 -2.29 -5.01
C VAL A 77 -4.64 -1.69 -4.18
N ILE A 78 -5.70 -1.14 -4.79
CA ILE A 78 -6.87 -0.63 -4.06
C ILE A 78 -7.55 -1.77 -3.28
N VAL A 79 -7.91 -2.86 -3.93
CA VAL A 79 -8.61 -3.98 -3.26
C VAL A 79 -7.70 -4.70 -2.26
N GLU A 80 -6.42 -4.84 -2.59
CA GLU A 80 -5.41 -5.43 -1.72
C GLU A 80 -5.13 -4.58 -0.47
N GLY A 81 -5.15 -3.26 -0.60
CA GLY A 81 -4.99 -2.32 0.51
C GLY A 81 -6.12 -2.46 1.53
N PHE A 82 -7.37 -2.58 1.09
CA PHE A 82 -8.49 -2.87 2.00
C PHE A 82 -8.41 -4.27 2.60
N LYS A 83 -8.06 -5.28 1.79
CA LYS A 83 -7.89 -6.65 2.27
C LYS A 83 -6.85 -6.76 3.37
N ALA A 84 -5.78 -5.96 3.29
CA ALA A 84 -4.70 -5.91 4.28
C ALA A 84 -5.19 -5.73 5.71
N PHE A 85 -6.25 -4.95 5.93
CA PHE A 85 -6.80 -4.71 7.28
C PHE A 85 -7.28 -5.99 7.97
N THR A 86 -7.57 -7.06 7.23
CA THR A 86 -8.12 -8.31 7.78
C THR A 86 -7.21 -9.52 7.66
N MET A 87 -6.10 -9.40 6.94
CA MET A 87 -5.12 -10.48 6.84
C MET A 87 -4.38 -10.70 8.16
N ASN A 88 -4.03 -11.94 8.45
CA ASN A 88 -3.07 -12.27 9.52
C ASN A 88 -1.62 -12.25 9.00
N ASP A 89 -0.66 -12.31 9.91
CA ASP A 89 0.78 -12.23 9.58
C ASP A 89 1.23 -13.33 8.62
N ARG A 90 0.67 -14.55 8.73
CA ARG A 90 0.98 -15.64 7.80
C ARG A 90 0.54 -15.31 6.38
N GLN A 91 -0.69 -14.83 6.20
CA GLN A 91 -1.22 -14.44 4.90
C GLN A 91 -0.43 -13.28 4.27
N ILE A 92 0.02 -12.33 5.09
CA ILE A 92 0.88 -11.23 4.63
C ILE A 92 2.23 -11.78 4.16
N LYS A 93 2.88 -12.64 4.96
CA LYS A 93 4.18 -13.23 4.61
C LYS A 93 4.15 -14.12 3.37
N GLU A 94 3.05 -14.85 3.16
CA GLU A 94 2.87 -15.69 1.97
C GLU A 94 2.80 -14.86 0.67
N ARG A 95 2.27 -13.64 0.75
CA ARG A 95 1.99 -12.79 -0.42
C ARG A 95 3.01 -11.69 -0.67
N HIS A 96 3.51 -11.06 0.39
CA HIS A 96 4.50 -10.00 0.31
C HIS A 96 5.87 -10.54 0.68
N LYS A 97 6.69 -10.93 -0.31
CA LYS A 97 7.99 -11.53 -0.08
C LYS A 97 9.10 -10.48 -0.11
N VAL A 98 9.99 -10.53 0.87
CA VAL A 98 11.24 -9.76 0.85
C VAL A 98 12.28 -10.57 0.10
N LEU A 99 12.87 -9.96 -0.93
CA LEU A 99 14.00 -10.52 -1.65
C LEU A 99 15.29 -10.07 -0.96
N ASN A 100 16.27 -10.97 -0.89
CA ASN A 100 17.58 -10.75 -0.27
C ASN A 100 17.52 -10.23 1.18
N PRO A 101 16.72 -10.84 2.08
CA PRO A 101 16.61 -10.39 3.47
C PRO A 101 17.94 -10.42 4.23
N GLU A 102 18.89 -11.26 3.81
CA GLU A 102 20.21 -11.42 4.42
C GLU A 102 21.06 -10.14 4.42
N ILE A 103 20.83 -9.21 3.50
CA ILE A 103 21.51 -7.90 3.46
C ILE A 103 21.29 -7.13 4.78
N LEU A 104 20.13 -7.33 5.41
CA LEU A 104 19.77 -6.63 6.63
C LEU A 104 20.47 -7.22 7.85
N ASN A 105 20.81 -8.51 7.84
CA ASN A 105 21.59 -9.14 8.91
C ASN A 105 22.96 -8.47 9.06
N GLU A 106 23.62 -8.12 7.95
CA GLU A 106 24.90 -7.40 7.98
C GLU A 106 24.75 -6.00 8.58
N LEU A 107 23.68 -5.29 8.22
CA LEU A 107 23.41 -3.94 8.73
C LEU A 107 23.03 -3.95 10.22
N GLU A 108 22.28 -4.96 10.65
CA GLU A 108 21.92 -5.22 12.05
C GLU A 108 23.17 -5.49 12.91
N ASN A 109 24.05 -6.40 12.45
CA ASN A 109 25.27 -6.77 13.17
C ASN A 109 26.22 -5.58 13.38
N ASN A 110 26.24 -4.66 12.42
CA ASN A 110 27.06 -3.44 12.48
C ASN A 110 26.43 -2.32 13.34
N LYS A 111 25.29 -2.57 14.01
CA LYS A 111 24.54 -1.60 14.85
C LYS A 111 24.25 -0.27 14.15
N ARG A 112 24.09 -0.30 12.82
CA ARG A 112 23.76 0.90 12.04
C ARG A 112 22.25 1.03 11.90
N GLY A 113 21.74 2.26 12.00
CA GLY A 113 20.35 2.55 11.64
C GLY A 113 20.14 2.37 10.14
N ILE A 114 18.94 1.92 9.75
CA ILE A 114 18.55 1.71 8.36
C ILE A 114 17.45 2.71 8.00
N ILE A 115 17.65 3.44 6.90
CA ILE A 115 16.59 4.22 6.27
C ILE A 115 16.13 3.47 5.03
N ALA A 116 14.96 2.84 5.11
CA ALA A 116 14.32 2.24 3.96
C ALA A 116 13.61 3.32 3.12
N THR A 117 13.85 3.33 1.82
CA THR A 117 13.24 4.29 0.87
C THR A 117 12.23 3.57 -0.04
N PRO A 118 11.00 3.32 0.43
CA PRO A 118 9.99 2.66 -0.39
C PRO A 118 9.54 3.57 -1.55
N CYS A 119 9.25 2.95 -2.69
CA CYS A 119 8.66 3.62 -3.85
C CYS A 119 7.16 3.31 -3.93
N HIS A 120 6.36 4.20 -4.52
CA HIS A 120 4.98 3.91 -4.90
C HIS A 120 4.95 3.01 -6.14
N TYR A 121 5.42 1.76 -5.95
CA TYR A 121 5.61 0.77 -7.00
C TYR A 121 5.13 -0.60 -6.53
N GLY A 122 4.54 -1.38 -7.43
CA GLY A 122 3.89 -2.64 -7.09
C GLY A 122 2.81 -2.41 -6.03
N ASN A 123 2.77 -3.26 -5.00
CA ASN A 123 1.89 -3.05 -3.85
C ASN A 123 2.64 -2.40 -2.67
N TRP A 124 2.73 -1.07 -2.72
CA TRP A 124 3.37 -0.30 -1.65
C TRP A 124 2.55 -0.28 -0.35
N GLU A 125 1.23 -0.49 -0.42
CA GLU A 125 0.34 -0.49 0.76
C GLU A 125 0.67 -1.62 1.73
N TRP A 126 1.13 -2.76 1.23
CA TRP A 126 1.60 -3.87 2.07
C TRP A 126 3.02 -3.67 2.60
N GLY A 127 3.86 -2.89 1.91
CA GLY A 127 5.25 -2.66 2.33
C GLY A 127 5.34 -2.08 3.74
N ALA A 128 4.53 -1.05 4.03
CA ALA A 128 4.47 -0.42 5.36
C ALA A 128 4.00 -1.37 6.47
N LEU A 129 3.06 -2.28 6.17
CA LEU A 129 2.50 -3.23 7.12
C LEU A 129 3.46 -4.40 7.40
N SER A 130 4.13 -4.87 6.35
CA SER A 130 4.87 -6.13 6.36
C SER A 130 6.34 -5.97 6.74
N ALA A 131 6.95 -4.78 6.59
CA ALA A 131 8.37 -4.57 6.88
C ALA A 131 8.78 -5.11 8.26
N SER A 132 8.03 -4.77 9.31
CA SER A 132 8.29 -5.21 10.69
C SER A 132 8.01 -6.69 10.96
N LEU A 133 7.47 -7.44 9.98
CA LEU A 133 7.28 -8.89 10.05
C LEU A 133 8.50 -9.67 9.56
N PHE A 134 9.38 -9.01 8.81
CA PHE A 134 10.56 -9.61 8.21
C PHE A 134 11.86 -9.25 8.94
N PHE A 135 11.85 -8.19 9.75
CA PHE A 135 13.04 -7.66 10.41
C PHE A 135 12.80 -7.58 11.91
N ASP A 136 13.81 -7.96 12.70
CA ASP A 136 13.72 -7.93 14.17
C ASP A 136 14.16 -6.57 14.75
N MET A 137 14.63 -5.65 13.91
CA MET A 137 14.85 -4.25 14.30
C MET A 137 13.55 -3.52 14.65
N PRO A 138 13.58 -2.63 15.67
CA PRO A 138 12.52 -1.66 15.88
C PRO A 138 12.25 -0.85 14.61
N THR A 139 11.10 -1.09 13.99
CA THR A 139 10.75 -0.47 12.70
C THR A 139 9.87 0.74 12.93
N ILE A 140 10.23 1.88 12.35
CA ILE A 140 9.42 3.10 12.40
C ILE A 140 8.88 3.38 11.01
N VAL A 141 7.57 3.59 10.93
CA VAL A 141 6.87 3.90 9.68
C VAL A 141 6.24 5.28 9.80
N LEU A 142 6.60 6.16 8.89
CA LEU A 142 6.04 7.51 8.83
C LEU A 142 4.67 7.47 8.14
N TYR A 143 3.68 8.17 8.71
CA TYR A 143 2.37 8.29 8.11
C TYR A 143 1.82 9.71 8.20
N LYS A 144 0.93 10.05 7.26
CA LYS A 144 0.13 11.28 7.33
C LYS A 144 -1.19 10.98 8.05
N PRO A 145 -1.50 11.67 9.16
CA PRO A 145 -2.79 11.51 9.84
C PRO A 145 -3.98 11.76 8.90
N LEU A 146 -4.98 10.88 8.97
CA LEU A 146 -6.24 11.04 8.24
C LEU A 146 -7.13 12.08 8.91
N SER A 147 -7.89 12.83 8.11
CA SER A 147 -8.78 13.90 8.60
C SER A 147 -9.90 13.39 9.51
N ASN A 148 -10.40 12.18 9.29
CA ASN A 148 -11.37 11.54 10.18
C ASN A 148 -10.64 10.84 11.34
N PRO A 149 -10.75 11.33 12.60
CA PRO A 149 -9.98 10.82 13.73
C PRO A 149 -10.30 9.36 14.08
N TYR A 150 -11.53 8.90 13.84
CA TYR A 150 -11.93 7.53 14.16
C TYR A 150 -11.37 6.53 13.14
N VAL A 151 -11.43 6.87 11.85
CA VAL A 151 -10.78 6.09 10.79
C VAL A 151 -9.26 6.09 11.00
N ASN A 152 -8.68 7.25 11.31
CA ASN A 152 -7.25 7.36 11.64
C ASN A 152 -6.86 6.40 12.79
N LYS A 153 -7.64 6.40 13.88
CA LYS A 153 -7.42 5.49 15.02
C LYS A 153 -7.52 4.02 14.61
N PHE A 154 -8.51 3.65 13.79
CA PHE A 154 -8.65 2.28 13.27
C PHE A 154 -7.44 1.88 12.42
N VAL A 155 -7.09 2.71 11.43
CA VAL A 155 -5.98 2.43 10.49
C VAL A 155 -4.67 2.32 11.24
N ASN A 156 -4.40 3.23 12.18
CA ASN A 156 -3.19 3.19 12.99
C ASN A 156 -3.12 1.94 13.85
N LYS A 157 -4.20 1.60 14.58
CA LYS A 157 -4.25 0.37 15.39
C LYS A 157 -4.03 -0.88 14.54
N ASN A 158 -4.58 -0.91 13.33
CA ASN A 158 -4.42 -2.04 12.43
C ASN A 158 -2.99 -2.14 11.90
N ARG A 159 -2.41 -1.03 11.44
CA ARG A 159 -1.06 -0.98 10.87
C ARG A 159 0.05 -1.10 11.91
N SER A 160 -0.24 -0.81 13.18
CA SER A 160 0.66 -1.04 14.32
C SER A 160 0.43 -2.38 15.02
N ARG A 161 -0.35 -3.31 14.43
CA ARG A 161 -0.56 -4.64 15.01
C ARG A 161 0.66 -5.55 14.88
N THR A 162 1.54 -5.22 13.92
CA THR A 162 2.86 -5.84 13.75
C THR A 162 3.86 -5.13 14.65
N LYS A 163 5.13 -5.54 14.68
CA LYS A 163 6.18 -4.94 15.55
C LYS A 163 6.54 -3.47 15.18
N GLY A 164 5.84 -2.87 14.21
CA GLY A 164 6.14 -1.53 13.69
C GLY A 164 5.49 -0.41 14.48
N ARG A 165 6.24 0.67 14.73
CA ARG A 165 5.74 1.90 15.35
C ARG A 165 5.40 2.93 14.28
N LEU A 166 4.14 3.36 14.23
CA LEU A 166 3.71 4.46 13.37
C LEU A 166 3.98 5.81 14.02
N VAL A 167 4.61 6.72 13.27
CA VAL A 167 4.86 8.10 13.72
C VAL A 167 4.35 9.08 12.67
N SER A 168 3.68 10.13 13.14
CA SER A 168 3.17 11.20 12.27
C SER A 168 4.33 11.91 11.58
N ILE A 169 4.19 12.22 10.29
CA ILE A 169 5.16 13.05 9.56
C ILE A 169 5.37 14.43 10.20
N TYR A 170 4.37 14.94 10.94
CA TYR A 170 4.45 16.20 11.68
C TYR A 170 5.33 16.12 12.95
N GLU A 171 5.75 14.92 13.33
CA GLU A 171 6.58 14.64 14.51
C GLU A 171 7.88 13.92 14.16
N SER A 172 8.23 13.86 12.88
CA SER A 172 9.39 13.10 12.37
C SER A 172 10.71 13.50 13.05
N SER A 173 10.90 14.78 13.39
CA SER A 173 12.10 15.26 14.10
C SER A 173 12.27 14.69 15.51
N LYS A 174 11.20 14.19 16.14
CA LYS A 174 11.27 13.55 17.47
C LYS A 174 11.80 12.11 17.41
N ILE A 175 11.93 11.53 16.21
CA ILE A 175 12.37 10.15 16.03
C ILE A 175 13.89 10.02 16.11
N PHE A 176 14.61 11.05 15.66
CA PHE A 176 16.07 11.04 15.52
C PHE A 176 16.79 11.70 16.70
N LYS A 177 16.09 11.93 17.81
CA LYS A 177 16.65 12.42 19.07
C LYS A 177 16.85 11.27 20.03
#